data_AF-X1EU66-F1
#
_entry.id   AF-X1EU66-F1
#
_cell.length_a   1.000
_cell.length_b   1.000
_cell.length_c   1.000
_cell.angle_alpha   90.00
_cell.angle_beta   90.00
_cell.angle_gamma   90.00
#
_symmetry.space_group_name_H-M   'P 1'
#
loop_
_entity.id
_entity.type
_entity.pdbx_description
1 polymer ?
#
loop_
_entity_poly.entity_id
_entity_poly.type
_entity_poly.pdbx_seq_one_letter_code
_entity_poly.pdbx_strand_id
1 'polypeptide(L)'
;QIVDAFRKSNCKPEWMVLEIIPVIPPDLRPMVQLEGGRFATSDLNDLYRRVINRNNRLKRLLELGAPEIIIKNEKRMLQEAVDALIDNGRRGRAVLGTGNRPLKSLSDMLKGKKGRFRQNLLGKRVDYSGRSVIVVGPNLKFCQCGLPKKMALELFKPYVMRELVAKDLAHNIKTAKKIVEKGKPEVWSILKDIIEDHPILLNRAPTLHRLGIQAFKPVLVEGDAIRIHPLVCAAFNADFDGDQMAVHVPLTPEAQAEAEILMLSSNNILSPANGLPIALPSQDIILGCYYLTMRESGKKGEGKIFGNFNEVIRAYEDGFIDLHAKINCKIHNSLKGITAGRIIFNEIFPDDMDFINLTITKKSLEKIISFIYRKYGKEITVDILDKIKKLGFNFATSSGISIGIVDLEIPSQKDEILEVAEKEVDKI
;
A
#
# COMPACT_ATOMS: atom_id res chain seq x y z
N GLN A 1 17.01 2.70 47.43
CA GLN A 1 16.42 2.31 46.13
C GLN A 1 17.11 1.09 45.49
N ILE A 2 18.36 1.17 44.99
CA ILE A 2 19.04 0.00 44.36
C ILE A 2 19.25 -1.14 45.37
N VAL A 3 19.69 -0.84 46.59
CA VAL A 3 19.86 -1.84 47.66
C VAL A 3 18.52 -2.49 48.02
N ASP A 4 17.46 -1.70 48.12
CA ASP A 4 16.12 -2.22 48.39
C ASP A 4 15.60 -3.11 47.25
N ALA A 5 15.95 -2.78 46.00
CA ALA A 5 15.62 -3.60 44.84
C ALA A 5 16.33 -4.97 44.89
N PHE A 6 17.61 -5.01 45.24
CA PHE A 6 18.35 -6.28 45.45
C PHE A 6 17.78 -7.09 46.61
N ARG A 7 17.43 -6.44 47.73
CA ARG A 7 16.79 -7.10 48.87
C ARG A 7 15.44 -7.70 48.49
N LYS A 8 14.67 -7.04 47.63
CA LYS A 8 13.38 -7.53 47.12
C LYS A 8 13.52 -8.64 46.07
N SER A 9 14.52 -8.57 45.19
CA SER A 9 14.70 -9.53 44.09
C SER A 9 15.38 -10.84 44.50
N ASN A 10 15.96 -10.89 45.70
CA ASN A 10 16.79 -12.02 46.18
C ASN A 10 18.00 -12.32 45.27
N CYS A 11 18.38 -11.38 44.40
CA CYS A 11 19.58 -11.48 43.59
C CYS A 11 20.80 -11.15 44.44
N LYS A 12 21.86 -11.94 44.29
CA LYS A 12 23.11 -11.66 44.98
C LYS A 12 23.99 -10.71 44.16
N PRO A 13 24.57 -9.63 44.74
CA PRO A 13 25.38 -8.68 43.99
C PRO A 13 26.60 -9.29 43.27
N GLU A 14 27.18 -10.36 43.81
CA GLU A 14 28.32 -11.07 43.23
C GLU A 14 28.00 -11.69 41.85
N TRP A 15 26.73 -11.94 41.51
CA TRP A 15 26.33 -12.46 40.21
C TRP A 15 26.60 -11.50 39.04
N MET A 16 26.93 -10.24 39.31
CA MET A 16 27.36 -9.29 38.29
C MET A 16 28.79 -9.59 37.78
N VAL A 17 29.57 -10.38 38.51
CA VAL A 17 30.91 -10.85 38.11
C VAL A 17 30.76 -12.24 37.53
N LEU A 18 30.97 -12.38 36.23
CA LEU A 18 30.73 -13.63 35.51
C LEU A 18 31.87 -14.62 35.76
N GLU A 19 31.59 -15.73 36.43
CA GLU A 19 32.51 -16.86 36.57
C GLU A 19 32.39 -17.86 35.40
N ILE A 20 31.17 -18.01 34.86
CA ILE A 20 30.84 -18.96 33.79
C ILE A 20 30.09 -18.21 32.69
N ILE A 21 30.54 -18.39 31.43
CA ILE A 21 29.92 -17.78 30.26
C ILE A 21 29.20 -18.86 29.44
N PRO A 22 27.88 -18.74 29.22
CA PRO A 22 27.14 -19.67 28.37
C PRO A 22 27.51 -19.49 26.89
N VAL A 23 27.51 -20.59 26.15
CA VAL A 23 27.76 -20.60 24.70
C VAL A 23 26.45 -20.81 23.95
N ILE A 24 26.18 -19.95 22.97
CA ILE A 24 24.99 -20.06 22.13
C ILE A 24 25.00 -21.36 21.30
N PRO A 25 23.84 -22.02 21.11
CA PRO A 25 23.71 -23.20 20.25
C PRO A 25 24.32 -22.99 18.85
N PRO A 26 24.95 -24.03 18.26
CA PRO A 26 25.66 -23.92 16.98
C PRO A 26 24.74 -23.46 15.83
N ASP A 27 23.46 -23.85 15.83
CA ASP A 27 22.49 -23.48 14.78
C ASP A 27 22.23 -21.96 14.71
N LEU A 28 22.41 -21.24 15.82
CA LEU A 28 22.28 -19.78 15.88
C LEU A 28 23.58 -19.06 15.49
N ARG A 29 24.67 -19.82 15.27
CA ARG A 29 25.98 -19.35 14.82
C ARG A 29 26.55 -20.28 13.73
N PRO A 30 25.82 -20.48 12.62
CA PRO A 30 26.14 -21.52 11.65
C PRO A 30 27.47 -21.25 10.94
N MET A 31 28.08 -22.33 10.48
CA MET A 31 29.17 -22.32 9.51
C MET A 31 28.63 -23.02 8.25
N VAL A 32 28.30 -22.23 7.23
CA VAL A 32 27.67 -22.74 6.00
C VAL A 32 28.73 -22.82 4.91
N GLN A 33 28.84 -23.98 4.27
CA GLN A 33 29.68 -24.13 3.10
C GLN A 33 29.01 -23.45 1.90
N LEU A 34 29.74 -22.55 1.26
CA LEU A 34 29.34 -21.90 0.01
C LEU A 34 29.92 -22.66 -1.18
N GLU A 35 29.34 -22.42 -2.36
CA GLU A 35 29.89 -22.91 -3.63
C GLU A 35 31.35 -22.47 -3.80
N GLY A 36 32.21 -23.38 -4.27
CA GLY A 36 33.66 -23.14 -4.38
C GLY A 36 34.48 -23.42 -3.11
N GLY A 37 33.94 -24.19 -2.16
CA GLY A 37 34.70 -24.69 -1.00
C GLY A 37 35.01 -23.66 0.08
N ARG A 38 34.42 -22.45 -0.01
CA ARG A 38 34.54 -21.41 1.01
C ARG A 38 33.53 -21.64 2.13
N PHE A 39 33.85 -21.20 3.34
CA PHE A 39 32.94 -21.25 4.48
C PHE A 39 32.51 -19.85 4.89
N ALA A 40 31.20 -19.65 5.04
CA ALA A 40 30.63 -18.47 5.66
C ALA A 40 30.45 -18.74 7.17
N THR A 41 31.15 -17.98 7.99
CA THR A 41 31.11 -18.11 9.46
C THR A 41 30.45 -16.91 10.10
N SER A 42 29.63 -17.15 11.14
CA SER A 42 29.14 -16.08 12.01
C SER A 42 30.27 -15.39 12.77
N ASP A 43 30.22 -14.05 12.88
CA ASP A 43 31.17 -13.23 13.63
C ASP A 43 31.29 -13.66 15.11
N LEU A 44 30.21 -14.21 15.69
CA LEU A 44 30.22 -14.74 17.05
C LEU A 44 31.22 -15.89 17.24
N ASN A 45 31.42 -16.73 16.22
CA ASN A 45 32.36 -17.85 16.32
C ASN A 45 33.80 -17.35 16.51
N ASP A 46 34.16 -16.24 15.87
CA ASP A 46 35.48 -15.62 16.05
C ASP A 46 35.65 -15.02 17.46
N LEU A 47 34.60 -14.40 17.99
CA LEU A 47 34.59 -13.85 19.36
C LEU A 47 34.69 -14.97 20.41
N TYR A 48 33.90 -16.04 20.27
CA TYR A 48 34.00 -17.22 21.14
C TYR A 48 35.38 -17.88 21.07
N ARG A 49 35.93 -18.07 19.86
CA ARG A 49 37.28 -18.64 19.69
C ARG A 49 38.34 -17.82 20.42
N ARG A 50 38.24 -16.49 20.39
CA ARG A 50 39.17 -15.61 21.13
C ARG A 50 39.07 -15.82 22.63
N VAL A 51 37.85 -15.84 23.20
CA VAL A 51 37.64 -16.06 24.64
C VAL A 51 38.19 -17.43 25.06
N ILE A 52 37.87 -18.49 24.33
CA ILE A 52 38.32 -19.86 24.64
C ILE A 52 39.85 -19.96 24.60
N ASN A 53 40.48 -19.42 23.55
CA ASN A 53 41.94 -19.45 23.42
C ASN A 53 42.65 -18.67 24.54
N ARG A 54 42.11 -17.52 24.94
CA ARG A 54 42.63 -16.71 26.06
C ARG A 54 42.47 -17.42 27.40
N ASN A 55 41.31 -18.03 27.63
CA ASN A 55 41.05 -18.79 28.86
C ASN A 55 41.98 -20.01 28.99
N ASN A 56 42.15 -20.77 27.92
CA ASN A 56 43.07 -21.92 27.89
C ASN A 56 44.53 -21.49 28.08
N ARG A 57 44.93 -20.36 27.50
CA ARG A 57 46.28 -19.79 27.69
C ARG A 57 46.52 -19.34 29.14
N LEU A 58 45.55 -18.64 29.74
CA LEU A 58 45.63 -18.23 31.14
C LEU A 58 45.75 -19.44 32.08
N LYS A 59 44.96 -20.49 31.83
CA LYS A 59 45.04 -21.74 32.60
C LYS A 59 46.45 -22.36 32.56
N ARG A 60 47.03 -22.48 31.36
CA ARG A 60 48.40 -23.01 31.19
C ARG A 60 49.46 -22.15 31.88
N LEU A 61 49.33 -20.81 31.84
CA LEU A 61 50.29 -19.91 32.51
C LEU A 61 50.25 -20.03 34.04
N LEU A 62 49.07 -20.31 34.61
CA LEU A 62 48.92 -20.57 36.04
C LEU A 62 49.55 -21.92 36.43
N GLU A 63 49.35 -22.96 35.64
CA GLU A 63 49.93 -24.29 35.86
C GLU A 63 51.47 -24.28 35.81
N LEU A 64 52.06 -23.44 34.95
CA LEU A 64 53.51 -23.32 34.78
C LEU A 64 54.17 -22.37 35.81
N GLY A 65 53.41 -21.73 36.71
CA GLY A 65 53.97 -20.78 37.67
C GLY A 65 54.57 -19.53 37.03
N ALA A 66 53.97 -19.03 35.94
CA ALA A 66 54.49 -17.85 35.24
C ALA A 66 54.52 -16.59 36.13
N PRO A 67 55.41 -15.62 35.86
CA PRO A 67 55.48 -14.36 36.62
C PRO A 67 54.15 -13.60 36.68
N GLU A 68 53.90 -12.91 37.80
CA GLU A 68 52.65 -12.17 38.03
C GLU A 68 52.31 -11.17 36.93
N ILE A 69 53.32 -10.52 36.35
CA ILE A 69 53.14 -9.51 35.29
C ILE A 69 52.46 -10.13 34.07
N ILE A 70 52.88 -11.34 33.69
CA ILE A 70 52.32 -12.07 32.54
C ILE A 70 50.89 -12.51 32.84
N ILE A 71 50.65 -13.01 34.05
CA ILE A 71 49.30 -13.41 34.50
C ILE A 71 48.35 -12.21 34.49
N LYS A 72 48.76 -11.06 35.04
CA LYS A 72 47.94 -9.83 35.05
C LYS A 72 47.61 -9.36 33.63
N ASN A 73 48.57 -9.44 32.71
CA ASN A 73 48.32 -9.10 31.31
C ASN A 73 47.31 -10.06 30.65
N GLU A 74 47.46 -11.37 30.83
CA GLU A 74 46.53 -12.34 30.22
C GLU A 74 45.12 -12.25 30.82
N LYS A 75 44.99 -11.95 32.13
CA LYS A 75 43.69 -11.63 32.76
C LYS A 75 43.03 -10.41 32.11
N ARG A 76 43.79 -9.34 31.85
CA ARG A 76 43.29 -8.16 31.11
C ARG A 76 42.83 -8.53 29.70
N MET A 77 43.62 -9.30 28.96
CA MET A 77 43.27 -9.72 27.60
C MET A 77 42.03 -10.62 27.56
N LEU A 78 41.85 -11.48 28.57
CA LEU A 78 40.63 -12.29 28.70
C LEU A 78 39.41 -11.41 28.97
N GLN A 79 39.52 -10.41 29.86
CA GLN A 79 38.46 -9.44 30.11
C GLN A 79 38.06 -8.69 28.84
N GLU A 80 39.03 -8.19 28.07
CA GLU A 80 38.77 -7.50 26.80
C GLU A 80 38.07 -8.41 25.77
N ALA A 81 38.42 -9.70 25.73
CA ALA A 81 37.77 -10.66 24.83
C ALA A 81 36.31 -10.93 25.24
N VAL A 82 36.03 -11.01 26.55
CA VAL A 82 34.67 -11.15 27.08
C VAL A 82 33.84 -9.89 26.83
N ASP A 83 34.42 -8.72 27.06
CA ASP A 83 33.78 -7.43 26.77
C ASP A 83 33.41 -7.33 25.29
N ALA A 84 34.32 -7.72 24.39
CA ALA A 84 34.07 -7.73 22.94
C ALA A 84 33.00 -8.75 22.50
N LEU A 85 32.88 -9.89 23.20
CA LEU A 85 31.82 -10.87 22.95
C LEU A 85 30.43 -10.29 23.28
N ILE A 86 30.32 -9.61 24.43
CA ILE A 86 29.04 -9.06 24.93
C ILE A 86 28.67 -7.79 24.17
N ASP A 87 29.55 -6.80 24.11
CA ASP A 87 29.33 -5.50 23.46
C ASP A 87 30.63 -4.93 22.89
N ASN A 88 30.87 -5.19 21.62
CA ASN A 88 32.10 -4.80 20.93
C ASN A 88 32.14 -3.28 20.71
N GLY A 89 33.12 -2.61 21.31
CA GLY A 89 33.36 -1.17 21.13
C GLY A 89 32.88 -0.28 22.28
N ARG A 90 32.36 -0.83 23.38
CA ARG A 90 31.87 -0.03 24.52
C ARG A 90 32.98 0.63 25.35
N ARG A 91 34.09 -0.07 25.59
CA ARG A 91 35.20 0.40 26.45
C ARG A 91 36.51 0.65 25.71
N GLY A 92 36.59 0.29 24.42
CA GLY A 92 37.83 0.38 23.64
C GLY A 92 37.59 0.25 22.14
N ARG A 93 38.67 0.18 21.36
CA ARG A 93 38.58 0.03 19.90
C ARG A 93 37.91 -1.30 19.56
N ALA A 94 36.90 -1.25 18.70
CA ALA A 94 36.19 -2.44 18.27
C ALA A 94 37.14 -3.45 17.63
N VAL A 95 36.96 -4.71 18.01
CA VAL A 95 37.70 -5.82 17.43
C VAL A 95 37.26 -5.98 15.97
N LEU A 96 38.22 -5.90 15.06
CA LEU A 96 38.00 -6.01 13.63
C LEU A 96 38.16 -7.47 13.17
N GLY A 97 37.32 -7.86 12.22
CA GLY A 97 37.40 -9.12 11.49
C GLY A 97 38.14 -8.98 10.17
N THR A 98 38.07 -10.03 9.35
CA THR A 98 38.56 -10.01 7.97
C THR A 98 37.85 -8.89 7.17
N GLY A 99 38.63 -8.03 6.51
CA GLY A 99 38.12 -6.88 5.76
C GLY A 99 37.91 -5.61 6.59
N ASN A 100 38.59 -5.45 7.73
CA ASN A 100 38.57 -4.26 8.59
C ASN A 100 37.17 -3.83 9.09
N ARG A 101 36.16 -4.70 9.00
CA ARG A 101 34.84 -4.46 9.58
C ARG A 101 34.81 -4.84 11.06
N PRO A 102 34.13 -4.08 11.93
CA PRO A 102 33.94 -4.48 13.32
C PRO A 102 33.08 -5.76 13.38
N LEU A 103 33.50 -6.71 14.21
CA LEU A 103 32.73 -7.93 14.47
C LEU A 103 31.44 -7.60 15.21
N LYS A 104 30.33 -8.22 14.82
CA LYS A 104 29.06 -8.06 15.53
C LYS A 104 29.05 -8.84 16.84
N SER A 105 28.81 -8.15 17.94
CA SER A 105 28.65 -8.73 19.28
C SER A 105 27.23 -9.25 19.54
N LEU A 106 27.03 -9.92 20.68
CA LEU A 106 25.70 -10.35 21.14
C LEU A 106 24.72 -9.18 21.25
N SER A 107 25.17 -8.05 21.80
CA SER A 107 24.34 -6.85 21.94
C SER A 107 23.95 -6.27 20.58
N ASP A 108 24.88 -6.24 19.61
CA ASP A 108 24.63 -5.72 18.25
C ASP A 108 23.63 -6.56 17.46
N MET A 109 23.55 -7.86 17.74
CA MET A 109 22.54 -8.73 17.12
C MET A 109 21.13 -8.38 17.58
N LEU A 110 20.97 -7.87 18.80
CA LEU A 110 19.68 -7.50 19.35
C LEU A 110 19.29 -6.06 18.98
N LYS A 111 20.22 -5.11 19.12
CA LYS A 111 19.94 -3.67 18.96
C LYS A 111 20.03 -3.19 17.49
N GLY A 112 19.43 -2.02 17.23
CA GLY A 112 19.53 -1.32 15.95
C GLY A 112 18.51 -1.76 14.88
N LYS A 113 18.56 -1.11 13.71
CA LYS A 113 17.60 -1.34 12.59
C LYS A 113 17.73 -2.75 12.00
N LYS A 114 18.95 -3.28 11.92
CA LYS A 114 19.25 -4.65 11.47
C LYS A 114 19.27 -5.67 12.61
N GLY A 115 18.87 -5.26 13.82
CA GLY A 115 18.80 -6.13 14.99
C GLY A 115 17.54 -6.99 14.99
N ARG A 116 17.54 -8.03 15.82
CA ARG A 116 16.45 -9.01 15.90
C ARG A 116 15.08 -8.39 16.17
N PHE A 117 14.98 -7.41 17.06
CA PHE A 117 13.70 -6.80 17.43
C PHE A 117 13.02 -6.12 16.24
N ARG A 118 13.71 -5.20 15.55
CA ARG A 118 13.10 -4.43 14.46
C ARG A 118 12.97 -5.23 13.17
N GLN A 119 14.00 -6.00 12.81
CA GLN A 119 14.05 -6.64 11.50
C GLN A 119 13.31 -7.98 11.45
N ASN A 120 13.31 -8.76 12.52
CA ASN A 120 12.82 -10.15 12.50
C ASN A 120 11.58 -10.39 13.35
N LEU A 121 11.43 -9.70 14.49
CA LEU A 121 10.24 -9.84 15.32
C LEU A 121 9.08 -9.01 14.78
N LEU A 122 9.34 -7.74 14.46
CA LEU A 122 8.34 -6.84 13.87
C LEU A 122 8.27 -6.95 12.34
N GLY A 123 9.42 -7.14 11.68
CA GLY A 123 9.49 -7.45 10.26
C GLY A 123 9.50 -8.96 10.05
N LYS A 124 8.50 -9.50 9.35
CA LYS A 124 8.52 -10.90 8.92
C LYS A 124 8.19 -10.98 7.44
N ARG A 125 8.96 -11.80 6.73
CA ARG A 125 8.55 -12.24 5.41
C ARG A 125 7.45 -13.27 5.61
N VAL A 126 6.40 -13.15 4.81
CA VAL A 126 5.20 -13.97 4.91
C VAL A 126 4.98 -14.70 3.60
N ASP A 127 4.56 -15.96 3.71
CA ASP A 127 4.09 -16.75 2.58
C ASP A 127 2.71 -16.25 2.11
N TYR A 128 2.20 -16.81 1.01
CA TYR A 128 0.92 -16.39 0.41
C TYR A 128 0.86 -14.90 0.10
N SER A 129 2.00 -14.38 -0.37
CA SER A 129 2.16 -13.00 -0.80
C SER A 129 2.72 -12.91 -2.21
N GLY A 130 2.34 -11.87 -2.93
CA GLY A 130 2.78 -11.57 -4.28
C GLY A 130 3.05 -10.09 -4.47
N ARG A 131 3.77 -9.71 -5.51
CA ARG A 131 3.96 -8.30 -5.90
C ARG A 131 3.94 -8.18 -7.41
N SER A 132 3.26 -7.16 -7.91
CA SER A 132 3.33 -6.77 -9.31
C SER A 132 3.08 -5.27 -9.48
N VAL A 133 3.35 -4.78 -10.68
CA VAL A 133 3.05 -3.42 -11.14
C VAL A 133 1.54 -3.23 -11.18
N ILE A 134 1.09 -2.04 -10.79
CA ILE A 134 -0.31 -1.66 -10.86
C ILE A 134 -0.63 -0.95 -12.17
N VAL A 135 -1.82 -1.20 -12.69
CA VAL A 135 -2.38 -0.51 -13.85
C VAL A 135 -3.83 -0.10 -13.55
N VAL A 136 -4.33 0.85 -14.32
CA VAL A 136 -5.69 1.36 -14.14
C VAL A 136 -6.73 0.32 -14.54
N GLY A 137 -7.73 0.10 -13.69
CA GLY A 137 -8.89 -0.77 -13.95
C GLY A 137 -10.19 0.03 -13.95
N PRO A 138 -10.50 0.83 -14.98
CA PRO A 138 -11.64 1.76 -14.95
C PRO A 138 -13.00 1.05 -14.89
N ASN A 139 -13.08 -0.18 -15.41
CA ASN A 139 -14.30 -0.99 -15.45
C ASN A 139 -14.56 -1.79 -14.16
N LEU A 140 -13.62 -1.78 -13.21
CA LEU A 140 -13.80 -2.47 -11.94
C LEU A 140 -14.79 -1.70 -11.06
N LYS A 141 -15.49 -2.41 -10.18
CA LYS A 141 -16.24 -1.78 -9.08
C LYS A 141 -15.29 -1.32 -7.98
N PHE A 142 -15.75 -0.41 -7.12
CA PHE A 142 -14.93 0.16 -6.04
C PHE A 142 -14.32 -0.90 -5.09
N CYS A 143 -15.04 -1.98 -4.81
CA CYS A 143 -14.60 -3.09 -3.95
C CYS A 143 -13.75 -4.16 -4.64
N GLN A 144 -13.55 -4.04 -5.96
CA GLN A 144 -12.88 -5.05 -6.76
C GLN A 144 -11.46 -4.65 -7.14
N CYS A 145 -10.61 -5.65 -7.32
CA CYS A 145 -9.30 -5.48 -7.92
C CYS A 145 -9.06 -6.57 -8.97
N GLY A 146 -8.32 -6.27 -10.03
CA GLY A 146 -7.93 -7.25 -11.03
C GLY A 146 -6.66 -7.99 -10.59
N LEU A 147 -6.76 -9.30 -10.40
CA LEU A 147 -5.63 -10.16 -10.04
C LEU A 147 -5.20 -11.00 -11.25
N PRO A 148 -3.90 -10.94 -11.64
CA PRO A 148 -3.36 -11.78 -12.71
C PRO A 148 -3.60 -13.27 -12.47
N LYS A 149 -4.06 -13.99 -13.50
CA LYS A 149 -4.34 -15.44 -13.42
C LYS A 149 -3.17 -16.26 -12.86
N LYS A 150 -1.94 -16.01 -13.32
CA LYS A 150 -0.73 -16.71 -12.85
C LYS A 150 -0.46 -16.47 -11.37
N MET A 151 -0.60 -15.21 -10.94
CA MET A 151 -0.40 -14.84 -9.54
C MET A 151 -1.47 -15.47 -8.66
N ALA A 152 -2.74 -15.40 -9.07
CA ALA A 152 -3.86 -16.01 -8.38
C ALA A 152 -3.65 -17.53 -8.22
N LEU A 153 -3.22 -18.22 -9.28
CA LEU A 153 -2.99 -19.66 -9.22
C LEU A 153 -1.92 -20.05 -8.21
N GLU A 154 -0.81 -19.32 -8.12
CA GLU A 154 0.24 -19.60 -7.13
C GLU A 154 -0.19 -19.25 -5.70
N LEU A 155 -0.91 -18.14 -5.50
CA LEU A 155 -1.42 -17.73 -4.19
C LEU A 155 -2.47 -18.72 -3.64
N PHE A 156 -3.37 -19.20 -4.50
CA PHE A 156 -4.48 -20.08 -4.10
C PHE A 156 -4.21 -21.57 -4.36
N LYS A 157 -2.96 -21.93 -4.69
CA LYS A 157 -2.56 -23.28 -5.09
C LYS A 157 -3.05 -24.38 -4.16
N PRO A 158 -2.93 -24.27 -2.81
CA PRO A 158 -3.41 -25.32 -1.91
C PRO A 158 -4.93 -25.49 -1.95
N TYR A 159 -5.69 -24.40 -2.09
CA TYR A 159 -7.15 -24.43 -2.18
C TYR A 159 -7.61 -25.13 -3.45
N VAL A 160 -7.00 -24.78 -4.58
CA VAL A 160 -7.28 -25.43 -5.87
C VAL A 160 -6.97 -26.92 -5.82
N MET A 161 -5.85 -27.31 -5.21
CA MET A 161 -5.47 -28.71 -5.06
C MET A 161 -6.47 -29.48 -4.18
N ARG A 162 -7.00 -28.86 -3.13
CA ARG A 162 -8.03 -29.46 -2.26
C ARG A 162 -9.34 -29.68 -3.03
N GLU A 163 -9.80 -28.67 -3.77
CA GLU A 163 -11.03 -28.75 -4.57
C GLU A 163 -10.94 -29.79 -5.70
N LEU A 164 -9.77 -29.92 -6.34
CA LEU A 164 -9.56 -30.95 -7.38
C LEU A 164 -9.71 -32.38 -6.83
N VAL A 165 -9.27 -32.61 -5.59
CA VAL A 165 -9.44 -33.91 -4.93
C VAL A 165 -10.89 -34.09 -4.45
N ALA A 166 -11.51 -33.04 -3.91
CA ALA A 166 -12.89 -33.09 -3.44
C ALA A 166 -13.91 -33.35 -4.57
N LYS A 167 -13.64 -32.86 -5.79
CA LYS A 167 -14.46 -33.10 -6.99
C LYS A 167 -14.10 -34.37 -7.76
N ASP A 168 -13.26 -35.26 -7.20
CA ASP A 168 -12.76 -36.49 -7.82
C ASP A 168 -12.05 -36.30 -9.18
N LEU A 169 -11.61 -35.08 -9.50
CA LEU A 169 -10.82 -34.77 -10.70
C LEU A 169 -9.35 -35.21 -10.55
N ALA A 170 -8.90 -35.41 -9.31
CA ALA A 170 -7.58 -35.90 -8.96
C ALA A 170 -7.64 -36.93 -7.83
N HIS A 171 -7.08 -38.12 -8.05
CA HIS A 171 -7.06 -39.17 -7.02
C HIS A 171 -6.19 -38.81 -5.81
N ASN A 172 -5.06 -38.10 -6.01
CA ASN A 172 -4.09 -37.77 -4.96
C ASN A 172 -3.59 -36.30 -5.04
N ILE A 173 -3.06 -35.77 -3.95
CA ILE A 173 -2.42 -34.42 -3.91
C ILE A 173 -1.28 -34.31 -4.94
N LYS A 174 -0.50 -35.37 -5.15
CA LYS A 174 0.57 -35.39 -6.16
C LYS A 174 0.03 -35.28 -7.59
N THR A 175 -1.10 -35.91 -7.90
CA THR A 175 -1.72 -35.80 -9.22
C THR A 175 -2.37 -34.44 -9.40
N ALA A 176 -3.02 -33.91 -8.36
CA ALA A 176 -3.54 -32.55 -8.36
C ALA A 176 -2.45 -31.51 -8.64
N LYS A 177 -1.26 -31.65 -8.03
CA LYS A 177 -0.12 -30.77 -8.28
C LYS A 177 0.28 -30.77 -9.76
N LYS A 178 0.38 -31.95 -10.38
CA LYS A 178 0.69 -32.08 -11.82
C LYS A 178 -0.39 -31.49 -12.71
N ILE A 179 -1.67 -31.59 -12.33
CA ILE A 179 -2.78 -31.00 -13.08
C ILE A 179 -2.72 -29.47 -13.04
N VAL A 180 -2.43 -28.90 -11.85
CA VAL A 180 -2.25 -27.46 -11.66
C VAL A 180 -1.06 -26.94 -12.46
N GLU A 181 0.10 -27.63 -12.41
CA GLU A 181 1.30 -27.25 -13.18
C GLU A 181 1.08 -27.31 -14.71
N LYS A 182 0.22 -28.21 -15.19
CA LYS A 182 -0.16 -28.29 -16.61
C LYS A 182 -1.18 -27.23 -17.05
N GLY A 183 -1.81 -26.52 -16.11
CA GLY A 183 -2.75 -25.43 -16.43
C GLY A 183 -4.00 -25.88 -17.20
N LYS A 184 -4.58 -27.05 -16.87
CA LYS A 184 -5.81 -27.53 -17.52
C LYS A 184 -6.96 -26.52 -17.39
N PRO A 185 -7.89 -26.44 -18.37
CA PRO A 185 -9.05 -25.54 -18.33
C PRO A 185 -9.89 -25.62 -17.05
N GLU A 186 -10.08 -26.83 -16.52
CA GLU A 186 -10.82 -27.13 -15.29
C GLU A 186 -10.28 -26.35 -14.07
N VAL A 187 -8.95 -26.15 -14.01
CA VAL A 187 -8.26 -25.44 -12.93
C VAL A 187 -8.72 -23.98 -12.87
N TRP A 188 -8.93 -23.34 -14.03
CA TRP A 188 -9.35 -21.94 -14.09
C TRP A 188 -10.80 -21.74 -13.64
N SER A 189 -11.67 -22.71 -13.91
CA SER A 189 -13.05 -22.69 -13.39
C SER A 189 -13.06 -22.78 -11.88
N ILE A 190 -12.34 -23.76 -11.31
CA ILE A 190 -12.24 -23.94 -9.86
C ILE A 190 -11.60 -22.72 -9.20
N LEU A 191 -10.54 -22.17 -9.80
CA LEU A 191 -9.88 -20.97 -9.29
C LEU A 191 -10.85 -19.77 -9.24
N LYS A 192 -11.71 -19.61 -10.24
CA LYS A 192 -12.70 -18.53 -10.27
C LYS A 192 -13.70 -18.68 -9.12
N ASP A 193 -14.22 -19.88 -8.91
CA ASP A 193 -15.18 -20.18 -7.84
C ASP A 193 -14.58 -19.89 -6.45
N ILE A 194 -13.32 -20.32 -6.21
CA ILE A 194 -12.62 -20.10 -4.92
C ILE A 194 -12.40 -18.61 -4.64
N ILE A 195 -12.10 -17.82 -5.68
CA ILE A 195 -11.70 -16.43 -5.54
C ILE A 195 -12.89 -15.51 -5.25
N GLU A 196 -14.09 -15.85 -5.72
CA GLU A 196 -15.28 -15.01 -5.59
C GLU A 196 -15.63 -14.70 -4.12
N ASP A 197 -15.45 -15.70 -3.25
CA ASP A 197 -15.73 -15.59 -1.81
C ASP A 197 -14.50 -15.20 -0.97
N HIS A 198 -13.34 -14.98 -1.59
CA HIS A 198 -12.08 -14.82 -0.84
C HIS A 198 -11.45 -13.43 -1.05
N PRO A 199 -11.56 -12.51 -0.06
CA PRO A 199 -10.93 -11.19 -0.16
C PRO A 199 -9.40 -11.32 -0.15
N ILE A 200 -8.72 -10.34 -0.76
CA ILE A 200 -7.27 -10.18 -0.70
C ILE A 200 -6.90 -8.80 -0.20
N LEU A 201 -5.72 -8.68 0.42
CA LEU A 201 -5.19 -7.41 0.91
C LEU A 201 -4.19 -6.84 -0.09
N LEU A 202 -4.41 -5.60 -0.51
CA LEU A 202 -3.44 -4.82 -1.26
C LEU A 202 -2.72 -3.86 -0.32
N ASN A 203 -1.41 -3.77 -0.48
CA ASN A 203 -0.55 -2.85 0.27
C ASN A 203 0.44 -2.15 -0.66
N ARG A 204 0.58 -0.83 -0.51
CA ARG A 204 1.65 -0.04 -1.14
C ARG A 204 2.66 0.43 -0.11
N ALA A 205 3.94 0.20 -0.41
CA ALA A 205 5.04 0.73 0.38
C ALA A 205 5.46 2.11 -0.15
N PRO A 206 5.72 3.11 0.71
CA PRO A 206 5.63 3.09 2.17
C PRO A 206 4.19 3.25 2.69
N THR A 207 3.82 2.46 3.71
CA THR A 207 2.51 2.55 4.37
C THR A 207 2.53 3.64 5.44
N LEU A 208 1.96 4.83 5.14
CA LEU A 208 1.96 5.97 6.06
C LEU A 208 0.80 5.97 7.05
N HIS A 209 -0.33 5.37 6.67
CA HIS A 209 -1.55 5.32 7.47
C HIS A 209 -2.35 4.06 7.14
N ARG A 210 -3.37 3.74 7.95
CA ARG A 210 -4.16 2.50 7.81
C ARG A 210 -4.74 2.27 6.41
N LEU A 211 -5.13 3.33 5.70
CA LEU A 211 -5.70 3.22 4.34
C LEU A 211 -4.70 2.77 3.27
N GLY A 212 -3.41 2.66 3.60
CA GLY A 212 -2.41 2.08 2.71
C GLY A 212 -2.47 0.54 2.66
N ILE A 213 -3.36 -0.08 3.44
CA ILE A 213 -3.73 -1.49 3.36
C ILE A 213 -5.26 -1.57 3.29
N GLN A 214 -5.80 -2.17 2.23
CA GLN A 214 -7.24 -2.38 2.09
C GLN A 214 -7.53 -3.76 1.49
N ALA A 215 -8.70 -4.28 1.81
CA ALA A 215 -9.20 -5.53 1.23
C ALA A 215 -10.01 -5.26 -0.04
N PHE A 216 -9.90 -6.18 -1.00
CA PHE A 216 -10.62 -6.16 -2.26
C PHE A 216 -11.09 -7.56 -2.63
N LYS A 217 -12.20 -7.64 -3.38
CA LYS A 217 -12.65 -8.87 -4.04
C LYS A 217 -11.86 -9.05 -5.35
N PRO A 218 -11.13 -10.17 -5.55
CA PRO A 218 -10.31 -10.33 -6.73
C PRO A 218 -11.17 -10.68 -7.94
N VAL A 219 -10.84 -10.10 -9.08
CA VAL A 219 -11.39 -10.45 -10.39
C VAL A 219 -10.24 -10.94 -11.23
N LEU A 220 -10.35 -12.15 -11.79
CA LEU A 220 -9.31 -12.71 -12.64
C LEU A 220 -9.13 -11.87 -13.90
N VAL A 221 -7.90 -11.42 -14.15
CA VAL A 221 -7.54 -10.67 -15.36
C VAL A 221 -6.39 -11.35 -16.10
N GLU A 222 -6.37 -11.12 -17.41
CA GLU A 222 -5.23 -11.49 -18.26
C GLU A 222 -4.06 -10.52 -18.10
N GLY A 223 -2.85 -11.01 -18.38
CA GLY A 223 -1.60 -10.30 -18.19
C GLY A 223 -0.97 -10.54 -16.81
N ASP A 224 0.07 -9.77 -16.50
CA ASP A 224 0.87 -9.95 -15.28
C ASP A 224 0.73 -8.77 -14.28
N ALA A 225 -0.03 -7.72 -14.64
CA ALA A 225 -0.22 -6.50 -13.84
C ALA A 225 -1.52 -6.51 -13.02
N ILE A 226 -1.47 -5.96 -11.81
CA ILE A 226 -2.64 -5.83 -10.92
C ILE A 226 -3.46 -4.62 -11.38
N ARG A 227 -4.77 -4.79 -11.57
CA ARG A 227 -5.65 -3.68 -11.91
C ARG A 227 -6.30 -3.13 -10.66
N ILE A 228 -6.20 -1.83 -10.43
CA ILE A 228 -6.84 -1.19 -9.28
C ILE A 228 -7.85 -0.14 -9.71
N HIS A 229 -8.82 0.10 -8.83
CA HIS A 229 -9.84 1.09 -9.04
C HIS A 229 -9.26 2.53 -8.96
N PRO A 230 -9.54 3.44 -9.91
CA PRO A 230 -8.93 4.79 -9.91
C PRO A 230 -9.18 5.59 -8.62
N LEU A 231 -10.37 5.46 -8.04
CA LEU A 231 -10.75 6.22 -6.83
C LEU A 231 -10.03 5.77 -5.55
N VAL A 232 -9.40 4.58 -5.54
CA VAL A 232 -8.62 4.14 -4.37
C VAL A 232 -7.16 4.61 -4.43
N CYS A 233 -6.69 5.10 -5.59
CA CYS A 233 -5.31 5.55 -5.77
C CYS A 233 -4.93 6.66 -4.79
N ALA A 234 -5.85 7.59 -4.50
CA ALA A 234 -5.64 8.64 -3.51
C ALA A 234 -5.37 8.09 -2.10
N ALA A 235 -6.05 7.00 -1.71
CA ALA A 235 -5.83 6.34 -0.42
C ALA A 235 -4.47 5.62 -0.37
N PHE A 236 -4.01 5.02 -1.47
CA PHE A 236 -2.68 4.41 -1.53
C PHE A 236 -1.55 5.42 -1.81
N ASN A 237 -1.90 6.66 -2.13
CA ASN A 237 -1.00 7.67 -2.68
C ASN A 237 -0.25 7.14 -3.92
N ALA A 238 -0.94 6.36 -4.75
CA ALA A 238 -0.37 5.61 -5.87
C ALA A 238 -0.68 6.26 -7.21
N ASP A 239 0.23 6.11 -8.16
CA ASP A 239 0.10 6.47 -9.56
C ASP A 239 0.43 5.25 -10.46
N PHE A 240 0.41 5.46 -11.78
CA PHE A 240 0.53 4.38 -12.77
C PHE A 240 1.81 4.49 -13.61
N ASP A 241 2.89 5.01 -13.04
CA ASP A 241 4.18 5.24 -13.72
C ASP A 241 5.21 4.10 -13.53
N GLY A 242 4.83 3.04 -12.82
CA GLY A 242 5.71 1.91 -12.47
C GLY A 242 5.58 1.44 -11.03
N ASP A 243 4.73 2.09 -10.24
CA ASP A 243 4.35 1.69 -8.90
C ASP A 243 3.97 0.20 -8.78
N GLN A 244 4.32 -0.38 -7.63
CA GLN A 244 4.08 -1.80 -7.33
C GLN A 244 3.29 -1.95 -6.04
N MET A 245 2.36 -2.90 -6.02
CA MET A 245 1.62 -3.28 -4.82
C MET A 245 1.89 -4.73 -4.45
N ALA A 246 1.92 -4.97 -3.14
CA ALA A 246 1.97 -6.31 -2.57
C ALA A 246 0.55 -6.82 -2.30
N VAL A 247 0.31 -8.06 -2.66
CA VAL A 247 -0.93 -8.81 -2.41
C VAL A 247 -0.68 -9.79 -1.27
N HIS A 248 -1.62 -9.91 -0.34
CA HIS A 248 -1.62 -10.95 0.70
C HIS A 248 -2.98 -11.63 0.78
N VAL A 249 -2.99 -12.93 1.07
CA VAL A 249 -4.22 -13.74 1.17
C VAL A 249 -4.52 -14.08 2.64
N PRO A 250 -5.65 -13.62 3.21
CA PRO A 250 -6.10 -14.00 4.55
C PRO A 250 -6.50 -15.49 4.61
N LEU A 251 -5.81 -16.33 5.39
CA LEU A 251 -6.02 -17.78 5.31
C LEU A 251 -7.12 -18.31 6.25
N THR A 252 -7.25 -17.75 7.44
CA THR A 252 -8.23 -18.23 8.42
C THR A 252 -9.61 -17.60 8.16
N PRO A 253 -10.71 -18.30 8.49
CA PRO A 253 -12.05 -17.75 8.29
C PRO A 253 -12.27 -16.45 9.08
N GLU A 254 -11.67 -16.32 10.27
CA GLU A 254 -11.72 -15.08 11.06
C GLU A 254 -11.01 -13.93 10.35
N ALA A 255 -9.85 -14.18 9.73
CA ALA A 255 -9.09 -13.17 9.00
C ALA A 255 -9.79 -12.77 7.69
N GLN A 256 -10.46 -13.70 7.02
CA GLN A 256 -11.29 -13.42 5.85
C GLN A 256 -12.49 -12.55 6.23
N ALA A 257 -13.20 -12.91 7.30
CA ALA A 257 -14.31 -12.13 7.83
C ALA A 257 -13.86 -10.73 8.27
N GLU A 258 -12.72 -10.61 8.97
CA GLU A 258 -12.14 -9.32 9.35
C GLU A 258 -11.81 -8.47 8.11
N ALA A 259 -11.22 -9.08 7.08
CA ALA A 259 -10.90 -8.39 5.83
C ALA A 259 -12.16 -7.86 5.15
N GLU A 260 -13.22 -8.65 5.08
CA GLU A 260 -14.48 -8.26 4.43
C GLU A 260 -15.27 -7.22 5.24
N ILE A 261 -15.38 -7.41 6.57
CA ILE A 261 -16.20 -6.56 7.43
C ILE A 261 -15.51 -5.22 7.73
N LEU A 262 -14.19 -5.21 7.95
CA LEU A 262 -13.46 -4.02 8.41
C LEU A 262 -12.57 -3.41 7.33
N MET A 263 -11.85 -4.23 6.57
CA MET A 263 -10.78 -3.73 5.68
C MET A 263 -11.22 -3.48 4.24
N LEU A 264 -12.41 -3.96 3.83
CA LEU A 264 -12.92 -3.78 2.47
C LEU A 264 -12.92 -2.30 2.08
N SER A 265 -12.47 -1.99 0.86
CA SER A 265 -12.35 -0.60 0.40
C SER A 265 -13.66 0.19 0.57
N SER A 266 -14.82 -0.44 0.35
CA SER A 266 -16.15 0.14 0.55
C SER A 266 -16.43 0.66 1.96
N ASN A 267 -15.74 0.17 2.99
CA ASN A 267 -15.88 0.69 4.36
C ASN A 267 -14.99 1.91 4.62
N ASN A 268 -13.99 2.14 3.76
CA ASN A 268 -12.91 3.08 3.94
C ASN A 268 -13.05 4.32 3.04
N ILE A 269 -14.26 4.90 2.98
CA ILE A 269 -14.60 6.06 2.15
C ILE A 269 -14.11 7.37 2.77
N LEU A 270 -14.17 7.48 4.11
CA LEU A 270 -13.78 8.68 4.84
C LEU A 270 -12.36 8.57 5.40
N SER A 271 -11.66 9.70 5.40
CA SER A 271 -10.37 9.83 6.06
C SER A 271 -10.54 9.76 7.60
N PRO A 272 -9.74 8.93 8.30
CA PRO A 272 -9.81 8.84 9.76
C PRO A 272 -9.39 10.13 10.47
N ALA A 273 -8.61 10.99 9.81
CA ALA A 273 -8.03 12.18 10.43
C ALA A 273 -8.99 13.37 10.49
N ASN A 274 -9.84 13.54 9.48
CA ASN A 274 -10.68 14.73 9.34
C ASN A 274 -12.15 14.43 8.97
N GLY A 275 -12.51 13.16 8.74
CA GLY A 275 -13.87 12.76 8.37
C GLY A 275 -14.32 13.21 6.98
N LEU A 276 -13.41 13.72 6.15
CA LEU A 276 -13.69 14.06 4.75
C LEU A 276 -13.55 12.83 3.85
N PRO A 277 -14.31 12.73 2.74
CA PRO A 277 -14.16 11.64 1.80
C PRO A 277 -12.76 11.61 1.19
N ILE A 278 -12.08 10.47 1.24
CA ILE A 278 -10.77 10.26 0.60
C ILE A 278 -10.90 9.71 -0.81
N ALA A 279 -11.96 8.93 -1.07
CA ALA A 279 -12.28 8.31 -2.35
C ALA A 279 -12.92 9.32 -3.32
N LEU A 280 -12.32 10.51 -3.44
CA LEU A 280 -12.81 11.55 -4.32
C LEU A 280 -12.36 11.29 -5.76
N PRO A 281 -13.24 11.51 -6.76
CA PRO A 281 -12.82 11.65 -8.15
C PRO A 281 -11.66 12.63 -8.29
N SER A 282 -10.71 12.29 -9.17
CA SER A 282 -9.53 13.09 -9.46
C SER A 282 -9.38 13.35 -10.95
N GLN A 283 -8.67 14.42 -11.30
CA GLN A 283 -8.23 14.75 -12.66
C GLN A 283 -9.37 14.65 -13.68
N ASP A 284 -9.27 13.73 -14.64
CA ASP A 284 -10.15 13.58 -15.79
C ASP A 284 -11.61 13.35 -15.42
N ILE A 285 -11.88 12.64 -14.32
CA ILE A 285 -13.25 12.40 -13.86
C ILE A 285 -13.89 13.72 -13.46
N ILE A 286 -13.13 14.60 -12.78
CA ILE A 286 -13.61 15.95 -12.41
C ILE A 286 -13.81 16.78 -13.67
N LEU A 287 -12.88 16.72 -14.63
CA LEU A 287 -12.96 17.46 -15.88
C LEU A 287 -14.21 17.07 -16.67
N GLY A 288 -14.51 15.78 -16.80
CA GLY A 288 -15.71 15.29 -17.47
C GLY A 288 -16.99 15.72 -16.77
N CYS A 289 -17.05 15.66 -15.43
CA CYS A 289 -18.20 16.18 -14.66
C CYS A 289 -18.35 17.70 -14.79
N TYR A 290 -17.25 18.45 -14.82
CA TYR A 290 -17.24 19.90 -15.02
C TYR A 290 -17.79 20.24 -16.41
N TYR A 291 -17.24 19.61 -17.44
CA TYR A 291 -17.69 19.77 -18.82
C TYR A 291 -19.18 19.43 -18.94
N LEU A 292 -19.62 18.28 -18.41
CA LEU A 292 -21.04 17.90 -18.43
C LEU A 292 -21.97 18.97 -17.82
N THR A 293 -21.52 19.69 -16.79
CA THR A 293 -22.40 20.58 -16.00
C THR A 293 -22.19 22.08 -16.23
N MET A 294 -21.22 22.44 -17.09
CA MET A 294 -20.98 23.83 -17.47
C MET A 294 -22.14 24.39 -18.30
N ARG A 295 -22.16 25.73 -18.40
CA ARG A 295 -23.17 26.47 -19.17
C ARG A 295 -22.45 27.43 -20.08
N GLU A 296 -22.96 27.58 -21.29
CA GLU A 296 -22.44 28.53 -22.26
C GLU A 296 -23.60 29.31 -22.89
N SER A 297 -23.36 30.56 -23.25
CA SER A 297 -24.32 31.40 -23.97
C SER A 297 -24.15 31.25 -25.48
N GLY A 298 -25.23 31.43 -26.24
CA GLY A 298 -25.22 31.37 -27.71
C GLY A 298 -25.25 29.96 -28.28
N LYS A 299 -25.65 28.96 -27.49
CA LYS A 299 -25.72 27.55 -27.94
C LYS A 299 -27.08 27.19 -28.54
N LYS A 300 -27.07 26.16 -29.38
CA LYS A 300 -28.27 25.66 -30.07
C LYS A 300 -29.33 25.24 -29.05
N GLY A 301 -30.52 25.85 -29.14
CA GLY A 301 -31.65 25.54 -28.26
C GLY A 301 -31.71 26.35 -26.96
N GLU A 302 -30.91 27.41 -26.82
CA GLU A 302 -31.01 28.35 -25.70
C GLU A 302 -32.42 28.97 -25.60
N GLY A 303 -32.93 29.08 -24.37
CA GLY A 303 -34.23 29.68 -24.05
C GLY A 303 -35.43 28.77 -24.25
N LYS A 304 -35.26 27.55 -24.80
CA LYS A 304 -36.37 26.59 -24.96
C LYS A 304 -36.93 26.15 -23.60
N ILE A 305 -38.23 25.87 -23.60
CA ILE A 305 -38.98 25.42 -22.42
C ILE A 305 -39.39 23.97 -22.62
N PHE A 306 -39.15 23.13 -21.61
CA PHE A 306 -39.49 21.71 -21.62
C PHE A 306 -40.37 21.34 -20.42
N GLY A 307 -41.27 20.38 -20.62
CA GLY A 307 -42.25 19.96 -19.62
C GLY A 307 -41.69 18.97 -18.60
N ASN A 308 -40.73 18.12 -18.99
CA ASN A 308 -40.12 17.10 -18.14
C ASN A 308 -38.66 16.81 -18.54
N PHE A 309 -37.95 16.03 -17.70
CA PHE A 309 -36.55 15.67 -17.94
C PHE A 309 -36.35 14.76 -19.16
N ASN A 310 -37.26 13.82 -19.41
CA ASN A 310 -37.17 12.89 -20.54
C ASN A 310 -37.25 13.61 -21.89
N GLU A 311 -38.05 14.67 -21.99
CA GLU A 311 -38.18 15.49 -23.18
C GLU A 311 -36.88 16.23 -23.50
N VAL A 312 -36.19 16.72 -22.47
CA VAL A 312 -34.86 17.35 -22.64
C VAL A 312 -33.84 16.34 -23.13
N ILE A 313 -33.81 15.14 -22.52
CA ILE A 313 -32.85 14.09 -22.90
C ILE A 313 -33.09 13.65 -24.34
N ARG A 314 -34.34 13.41 -24.73
CA ARG A 314 -34.68 13.11 -26.13
C ARG A 314 -34.28 14.23 -27.08
N ALA A 315 -34.56 15.48 -26.72
CA ALA A 315 -34.17 16.62 -27.55
C ALA A 315 -32.65 16.74 -27.70
N TYR A 316 -31.89 16.32 -26.70
CA TYR A 316 -30.42 16.25 -26.78
C TYR A 316 -29.96 15.09 -27.66
N GLU A 317 -30.52 13.89 -27.48
CA GLU A 317 -30.21 12.69 -28.28
C GLU A 317 -30.52 12.89 -29.78
N ASP A 318 -31.63 13.57 -30.08
CA ASP A 318 -32.04 13.95 -31.44
C ASP A 318 -31.23 15.14 -32.00
N GLY A 319 -30.36 15.76 -31.21
CA GLY A 319 -29.51 16.88 -31.62
C GLY A 319 -30.23 18.23 -31.77
N PHE A 320 -31.42 18.40 -31.18
CA PHE A 320 -32.19 19.65 -31.18
C PHE A 320 -31.67 20.69 -30.19
N ILE A 321 -30.96 20.27 -29.15
CA ILE A 321 -30.32 21.13 -28.15
C ILE A 321 -28.88 20.74 -27.91
N ASP A 322 -28.05 21.71 -27.56
CA ASP A 322 -26.66 21.48 -27.13
C ASP A 322 -26.59 21.12 -25.62
N LEU A 323 -25.55 20.38 -25.22
CA LEU A 323 -25.34 19.94 -23.83
C LEU A 323 -25.28 21.13 -22.85
N HIS A 324 -24.68 22.24 -23.28
CA HIS A 324 -24.41 23.42 -22.44
C HIS A 324 -25.44 24.55 -22.63
N ALA A 325 -26.44 24.35 -23.51
CA ALA A 325 -27.48 25.35 -23.76
C ALA A 325 -28.34 25.60 -22.52
N LYS A 326 -28.58 26.88 -22.21
CA LYS A 326 -29.47 27.28 -21.12
C LYS A 326 -30.92 27.04 -21.52
N ILE A 327 -31.58 26.11 -20.86
CA ILE A 327 -32.97 25.73 -21.10
C ILE A 327 -33.80 25.94 -19.83
N ASN A 328 -35.11 26.08 -19.96
CA ASN A 328 -36.02 26.15 -18.83
C ASN A 328 -36.80 24.84 -18.72
N CYS A 329 -36.74 24.17 -17.57
CA CYS A 329 -37.49 22.95 -17.33
C CYS A 329 -38.30 23.08 -16.03
N LYS A 330 -39.46 22.42 -16.00
CA LYS A 330 -40.34 22.41 -14.84
C LYS A 330 -39.84 21.39 -13.80
N ILE A 331 -39.38 21.89 -12.65
CA ILE A 331 -38.95 21.08 -11.50
C ILE A 331 -39.88 21.39 -10.33
N HIS A 332 -40.60 20.40 -9.80
CA HIS A 332 -41.51 20.56 -8.64
C HIS A 332 -42.42 21.79 -8.77
N ASN A 333 -43.09 21.94 -9.92
CA ASN A 333 -43.97 23.09 -10.26
C ASN A 333 -43.30 24.46 -10.43
N SER A 334 -41.97 24.56 -10.37
CA SER A 334 -41.22 25.79 -10.66
C SER A 334 -40.41 25.68 -11.96
N LEU A 335 -40.45 26.71 -12.80
CA LEU A 335 -39.55 26.80 -13.97
C LEU A 335 -38.17 27.23 -13.50
N LYS A 336 -37.16 26.39 -13.74
CA LYS A 336 -35.76 26.69 -13.41
C LYS A 336 -34.90 26.63 -14.66
N GLY A 337 -33.99 27.60 -14.79
CA GLY A 337 -32.93 27.57 -15.80
C GLY A 337 -31.92 26.47 -15.48
N ILE A 338 -31.80 25.49 -16.37
CA ILE A 338 -30.93 24.31 -16.26
C ILE A 338 -30.23 24.03 -17.60
N THR A 339 -29.44 22.96 -17.68
CA THR A 339 -28.83 22.45 -18.91
C THR A 339 -29.09 20.96 -19.04
N ALA A 340 -29.06 20.42 -20.26
CA ALA A 340 -29.24 18.98 -20.50
C ALA A 340 -28.21 18.16 -19.71
N GLY A 341 -26.94 18.59 -19.70
CA GLY A 341 -25.91 17.86 -18.98
C GLY A 341 -26.08 17.84 -17.45
N ARG A 342 -26.69 18.88 -16.85
CA ARG A 342 -27.06 18.84 -15.43
C ARG A 342 -28.18 17.85 -15.13
N ILE A 343 -29.10 17.62 -16.06
CA ILE A 343 -30.14 16.59 -15.89
C ILE A 343 -29.49 15.21 -15.89
N ILE A 344 -28.64 14.93 -16.89
CA ILE A 344 -27.90 13.65 -17.00
C ILE A 344 -27.06 13.40 -15.74
N PHE A 345 -26.40 14.44 -15.20
CA PHE A 345 -25.66 14.31 -13.95
C PHE A 345 -26.55 14.03 -12.74
N ASN A 346 -27.82 14.44 -12.75
CA ASN A 346 -28.72 14.18 -11.62
C ASN A 346 -29.35 12.78 -11.65
N GLU A 347 -29.41 12.10 -12.80
CA GLU A 347 -29.97 10.75 -12.93
C GLU A 347 -29.23 9.68 -12.12
N ILE A 348 -27.98 9.95 -11.72
CA ILE A 348 -27.20 9.00 -10.91
C ILE A 348 -27.52 9.05 -9.42
N PHE A 349 -28.21 10.09 -8.95
CA PHE A 349 -28.56 10.27 -7.54
C PHE A 349 -29.93 9.65 -7.21
N PRO A 350 -30.22 9.37 -5.93
CA PRO A 350 -31.53 8.89 -5.51
C PRO A 350 -32.64 9.93 -5.79
N ASP A 351 -33.86 9.44 -6.07
CA ASP A 351 -35.01 10.29 -6.46
C ASP A 351 -35.42 11.33 -5.39
N ASP A 352 -35.13 11.06 -4.12
CA ASP A 352 -35.43 11.95 -2.99
C ASP A 352 -34.34 13.00 -2.72
N MET A 353 -33.31 13.07 -3.59
CA MET A 353 -32.25 14.06 -3.50
C MET A 353 -32.64 15.35 -4.22
N ASP A 354 -32.32 16.49 -3.60
CA ASP A 354 -32.53 17.79 -4.24
C ASP A 354 -31.71 17.91 -5.54
N PHE A 355 -32.36 18.45 -6.57
CA PHE A 355 -31.73 18.63 -7.88
C PHE A 355 -30.50 19.55 -7.78
N ILE A 356 -29.34 19.02 -8.16
CA ILE A 356 -28.05 19.70 -8.12
C ILE A 356 -27.93 20.60 -9.35
N ASN A 357 -28.20 21.90 -9.16
CA ASN A 357 -28.13 22.90 -10.24
C ASN A 357 -26.88 23.79 -10.15
N LEU A 358 -25.70 23.19 -10.09
CA LEU A 358 -24.42 23.91 -10.02
C LEU A 358 -23.39 23.30 -10.98
N THR A 359 -22.37 24.08 -11.34
CA THR A 359 -21.25 23.57 -12.13
C THR A 359 -20.34 22.76 -11.20
N ILE A 360 -20.06 21.52 -11.59
CA ILE A 360 -19.40 20.54 -10.75
C ILE A 360 -17.89 20.78 -10.77
N THR A 361 -17.38 21.26 -9.65
CA THR A 361 -15.95 21.37 -9.34
C THR A 361 -15.53 20.33 -8.32
N LYS A 362 -14.21 20.14 -8.11
CA LYS A 362 -13.66 19.25 -7.07
C LYS A 362 -14.29 19.48 -5.69
N LYS A 363 -14.37 20.75 -5.25
CA LYS A 363 -14.95 21.13 -3.96
C LYS A 363 -16.44 20.82 -3.87
N SER A 364 -17.18 20.95 -4.97
CA SER A 364 -18.60 20.60 -4.99
C SER A 364 -18.82 19.09 -4.92
N LEU A 365 -18.02 18.28 -5.63
CA LEU A 365 -18.10 16.81 -5.54
C LEU A 365 -17.83 16.32 -4.13
N GLU A 366 -16.84 16.89 -3.45
CA GLU A 366 -16.53 16.55 -2.06
C GLU A 366 -17.73 16.81 -1.13
N LYS A 367 -18.40 17.95 -1.27
CA LYS A 367 -19.61 18.27 -0.51
C LYS A 367 -20.76 17.32 -0.84
N ILE A 368 -20.97 17.02 -2.12
CA ILE A 368 -22.03 16.11 -2.59
C ILE A 368 -21.80 14.70 -2.02
N ILE A 369 -20.60 14.15 -2.16
CA ILE A 369 -20.26 12.81 -1.66
C ILE A 369 -20.39 12.76 -0.13
N SER A 370 -19.92 13.81 0.58
CA SER A 370 -20.07 13.91 2.03
C SER A 370 -21.53 13.95 2.48
N PHE A 371 -22.39 14.69 1.76
CA PHE A 371 -23.82 14.72 2.02
C PHE A 371 -24.47 13.35 1.79
N ILE A 372 -24.15 12.70 0.66
CA ILE A 372 -24.70 11.39 0.31
C ILE A 372 -24.31 10.35 1.36
N TYR A 373 -23.05 10.34 1.78
CA TYR A 373 -22.58 9.43 2.82
C TYR A 373 -23.33 9.62 4.14
N ARG A 374 -23.60 10.86 4.54
CA ARG A 374 -24.32 11.15 5.79
C ARG A 374 -25.81 10.84 5.72
N LYS A 375 -26.47 11.09 4.59
CA LYS A 375 -27.92 10.92 4.43
C LYS A 375 -28.30 9.48 4.07
N TYR A 376 -27.57 8.87 3.13
CA TYR A 376 -27.92 7.58 2.51
C TYR A 376 -27.00 6.42 2.94
N GLY A 377 -25.90 6.72 3.61
CA GLY A 377 -24.96 5.71 4.09
C GLY A 377 -23.99 5.20 3.03
N LYS A 378 -23.20 4.20 3.43
CA LYS A 378 -22.01 3.75 2.68
C LYS A 378 -22.34 3.07 1.34
N GLU A 379 -23.36 2.21 1.30
CA GLU A 379 -23.64 1.35 0.15
C GLU A 379 -24.06 2.18 -1.06
N ILE A 380 -25.00 3.10 -0.86
CA ILE A 380 -25.46 4.04 -1.87
C ILE A 380 -24.33 4.97 -2.30
N THR A 381 -23.48 5.41 -1.37
CA THR A 381 -22.31 6.24 -1.71
C THR A 381 -21.35 5.52 -2.64
N VAL A 382 -21.05 4.24 -2.41
CA VAL A 382 -20.14 3.46 -3.26
C VAL A 382 -20.71 3.29 -4.67
N ASP A 383 -22.00 2.98 -4.79
CA ASP A 383 -22.67 2.87 -6.10
C ASP A 383 -22.62 4.19 -6.88
N ILE A 384 -22.88 5.31 -6.19
CA ILE A 384 -22.80 6.64 -6.79
C ILE A 384 -21.37 7.00 -7.19
N LEU A 385 -20.36 6.65 -6.40
CA LEU A 385 -18.95 6.85 -6.77
C LEU A 385 -18.59 6.12 -8.06
N ASP A 386 -19.05 4.87 -8.22
CA ASP A 386 -18.85 4.10 -9.44
C ASP A 386 -19.57 4.71 -10.65
N LYS A 387 -20.80 5.23 -10.46
CA LYS A 387 -21.56 5.95 -11.48
C LYS A 387 -20.89 7.28 -11.88
N ILE A 388 -20.44 8.09 -10.91
CA ILE A 388 -19.72 9.34 -11.15
C ILE A 388 -18.44 9.07 -11.95
N LYS A 389 -17.67 8.05 -11.58
CA LYS A 389 -16.47 7.62 -12.33
C LYS A 389 -16.81 7.33 -13.78
N LYS A 390 -17.85 6.52 -14.03
CA LYS A 390 -18.27 6.14 -15.39
C LYS A 390 -18.71 7.35 -16.21
N LEU A 391 -19.56 8.21 -15.65
CA LEU A 391 -19.99 9.45 -16.30
C LEU A 391 -18.80 10.37 -16.60
N GLY A 392 -17.93 10.60 -15.61
CA GLY A 392 -16.78 11.49 -15.76
C GLY A 392 -15.85 11.03 -16.88
N PHE A 393 -15.50 9.74 -16.94
CA PHE A 393 -14.66 9.24 -18.04
C PHE A 393 -15.32 9.35 -19.42
N ASN A 394 -16.62 9.03 -19.51
CA ASN A 394 -17.37 9.12 -20.77
C ASN A 394 -17.36 10.56 -21.29
N PHE A 395 -17.80 11.52 -20.46
CA PHE A 395 -17.88 12.92 -20.89
C PHE A 395 -16.52 13.61 -21.02
N ALA A 396 -15.50 13.19 -20.28
CA ALA A 396 -14.13 13.63 -20.52
C ALA A 396 -13.68 13.21 -21.93
N THR A 397 -13.94 11.97 -22.33
CA THR A 397 -13.59 11.49 -23.67
C THR A 397 -14.41 12.18 -24.76
N SER A 398 -15.73 12.29 -24.58
CA SER A 398 -16.63 12.94 -25.55
C SER A 398 -16.37 14.44 -25.70
N SER A 399 -15.82 15.11 -24.68
CA SER A 399 -15.47 16.52 -24.76
C SER A 399 -14.36 16.82 -25.77
N GLY A 400 -13.50 15.82 -26.07
CA GLY A 400 -12.36 16.02 -26.96
C GLY A 400 -11.38 17.08 -26.50
N ILE A 401 -11.37 17.43 -25.20
CA ILE A 401 -10.48 18.45 -24.65
C ILE A 401 -9.03 18.02 -24.89
N SER A 402 -8.28 18.93 -25.50
CA SER A 402 -6.86 18.83 -25.74
C SER A 402 -6.20 20.13 -25.29
N ILE A 403 -4.87 20.14 -25.25
CA ILE A 403 -4.09 21.35 -25.00
C ILE A 403 -3.10 21.55 -26.15
N GLY A 404 -3.21 22.69 -26.81
CA GLY A 404 -2.29 23.15 -27.85
C GLY A 404 -1.44 24.31 -27.35
N ILE A 405 -0.36 24.61 -28.08
CA ILE A 405 0.49 25.77 -27.78
C ILE A 405 -0.26 27.10 -27.88
N VAL A 406 -1.30 27.16 -28.72
CA VAL A 406 -2.14 28.36 -28.93
C VAL A 406 -3.07 28.64 -27.75
N ASP A 407 -3.36 27.65 -26.90
CA ASP A 407 -4.16 27.84 -25.69
C ASP A 407 -3.37 28.56 -24.59
N LEU A 408 -2.04 28.66 -24.75
CA LEU A 408 -1.14 29.35 -23.83
C LEU A 408 -1.02 30.83 -24.24
N GLU A 409 -1.99 31.64 -23.82
CA GLU A 409 -1.98 33.08 -24.08
C GLU A 409 -0.86 33.77 -23.29
N ILE A 410 0.11 34.34 -24.02
CA ILE A 410 1.13 35.21 -23.44
C ILE A 410 0.54 36.62 -23.31
N PRO A 411 0.50 37.22 -22.10
CA PRO A 411 -0.02 38.57 -21.92
C PRO A 411 0.79 39.59 -22.75
N SER A 412 0.11 40.48 -23.45
CA SER A 412 0.75 41.54 -24.25
C SER A 412 1.62 42.48 -23.42
N GLN A 413 1.27 42.67 -22.14
CA GLN A 413 1.98 43.55 -21.20
C GLN A 413 3.26 42.93 -20.61
N LYS A 414 3.59 41.67 -20.96
CA LYS A 414 4.71 40.95 -20.36
C LYS A 414 6.03 41.72 -20.49
N ASP A 415 6.33 42.25 -21.66
CA ASP A 415 7.61 42.92 -21.93
C ASP A 415 7.71 44.26 -21.17
N GLU A 416 6.62 45.02 -21.10
CA GLU A 416 6.54 46.27 -20.32
C GLU A 416 6.81 46.02 -18.83
N ILE A 417 6.23 44.96 -18.27
CA ILE A 417 6.41 44.59 -16.85
C ILE A 417 7.88 44.21 -16.58
N LEU A 418 8.52 43.48 -17.51
CA LEU A 418 9.93 43.08 -17.39
C LEU A 418 10.86 44.30 -17.44
N GLU A 419 10.64 45.23 -18.37
CA GLU A 419 11.45 46.46 -18.45
C GLU A 419 11.37 47.31 -17.20
N VAL A 420 10.18 47.42 -16.58
CA VAL A 420 10.02 48.16 -15.32
C VAL A 420 10.82 47.49 -14.20
N ALA A 421 10.76 46.16 -14.09
CA ALA A 421 11.49 45.42 -13.08
C ALA A 421 13.02 45.50 -13.28
N GLU A 422 13.51 45.40 -14.52
CA GLU A 422 14.95 45.56 -14.83
C GLU A 422 15.46 46.95 -14.43
N LYS A 423 14.69 48.01 -14.73
CA LYS A 423 15.02 49.39 -14.31
C LYS A 423 15.01 49.60 -12.80
N GLU A 424 14.26 48.79 -12.04
CA GLU A 424 14.31 48.82 -10.57
C GLU A 424 15.54 48.08 -10.04
N VAL A 425 15.92 46.96 -10.64
CA VAL A 425 17.14 46.23 -10.30
C VAL A 425 18.38 47.07 -10.59
N ASP A 426 18.43 47.77 -11.73
CA ASP A 426 19.56 48.63 -12.10
C ASP A 426 19.75 49.86 -11.17
N LYS A 427 18.73 50.19 -10.37
CA LYS A 427 18.80 51.28 -9.37
C LYS A 427 19.34 50.80 -8.02
N ILE A 428 19.41 49.49 -7.77
CA ILE A 428 19.97 48.86 -6.57
C ILE A 428 21.44 48.57 -6.82
#